data_AF-I4AGQ2-F1
#
_entry.id   AF-I4AGQ2-F1
#
_cell.length_a   1.000
_cell.length_b   1.000
_cell.length_c   1.000
_cell.angle_alpha   90.00
_cell.angle_beta   90.00
_cell.angle_gamma   90.00
#
_symmetry.space_group_name_H-M   'P 1'
#
loop_
_entity.id
_entity.type
_entity.pdbx_description
1 polymer ?
#
loop_
_entity_poly.entity_id
_entity_poly.type
_entity_poly.pdbx_seq_one_letter_code
_entity_poly.pdbx_strand_id
1 'polypeptide(L)'
;MFDVVYKFNYQGHTKTLTESYQKLHKFSFKCRFNHKYIIRVEEYEHKVFVIKFYLKNHEQSEKKYQLLSGLNDASRVIATSIAAMIWLYKKDNLSSFGFIGANSENEEIGNTKRFKLYVKLMENFFSSVLFDHKEYEENSAYLLLNREKSKEYDNLETVIKELFIKYYDMSL
;
A
#
# COMPACT_ATOMS: atom_id res chain seq x y z
N MET A 1 -17.13 1.85 -11.67
CA MET A 1 -17.46 0.82 -10.64
C MET A 1 -16.50 0.84 -9.43
N PHE A 2 -15.50 1.74 -9.38
CA PHE A 2 -14.62 1.95 -8.21
C PHE A 2 -14.93 3.26 -7.46
N ASP A 3 -16.06 3.89 -7.79
CA ASP A 3 -16.40 5.27 -7.39
C ASP A 3 -17.03 5.35 -5.99
N VAL A 4 -17.29 4.19 -5.37
CA VAL A 4 -17.82 4.12 -4.02
C VAL A 4 -16.71 3.65 -3.09
N VAL A 5 -16.35 4.51 -2.14
CA VAL A 5 -15.38 4.20 -1.07
C VAL A 5 -16.11 4.19 0.28
N TYR A 6 -15.60 3.45 1.24
CA TYR A 6 -16.10 3.52 2.61
C TYR A 6 -15.56 4.77 3.31
N LYS A 7 -16.38 5.36 4.18
CA LYS A 7 -15.88 6.38 5.13
C LYS A 7 -14.85 5.73 6.05
N PHE A 8 -13.63 6.24 6.01
CA PHE A 8 -12.54 5.81 6.88
C PHE A 8 -12.20 6.86 7.92
N ASN A 9 -11.57 6.42 9.01
CA ASN A 9 -11.06 7.28 10.08
C ASN A 9 -9.55 7.12 10.17
N TYR A 10 -8.81 8.23 10.12
CA TYR A 10 -7.40 8.26 10.48
C TYR A 10 -7.27 8.19 12.00
N GLN A 11 -6.51 7.23 12.51
CA GLN A 11 -6.32 6.97 13.93
C GLN A 11 -5.02 7.57 14.48
N GLY A 12 -4.31 8.38 13.68
CA GLY A 12 -3.00 8.91 14.02
C GLY A 12 -1.85 8.05 13.49
N HIS A 13 -0.65 8.38 13.95
CA HIS A 13 0.55 7.60 13.66
C HIS A 13 1.37 7.39 14.93
N THR A 14 2.14 6.30 14.95
CA THR A 14 3.15 6.04 15.98
C THR A 14 4.52 6.19 15.37
N LYS A 15 5.44 6.87 16.08
CA LYS A 15 6.87 6.84 15.74
C LYS A 15 7.47 5.56 16.29
N THR A 16 8.50 5.06 15.62
CA THR A 16 9.24 3.88 16.07
C THR A 16 10.72 4.13 15.90
N LEU A 17 11.51 3.61 16.85
CA LEU A 17 12.96 3.69 16.85
C LEU A 17 13.59 2.34 16.48
N THR A 18 12.81 1.26 16.51
CA THR A 18 13.27 -0.12 16.36
C THR A 18 12.87 -0.73 15.03
N GLU A 19 11.90 -0.15 14.35
CA GLU A 19 11.43 -0.65 13.06
C GLU A 19 12.13 0.09 11.91
N SER A 20 11.97 -0.48 10.73
CA SER A 20 12.53 0.00 9.48
C SER A 20 11.94 1.31 8.96
N TYR A 21 10.70 1.61 9.34
CA TYR A 21 9.96 2.80 8.95
C TYR A 21 9.98 3.83 10.09
N GLN A 22 9.91 5.12 9.76
CA GLN A 22 9.91 6.21 10.74
C GLN A 22 8.56 6.35 11.47
N LYS A 23 7.45 6.12 10.75
CA LYS A 23 6.10 6.22 11.31
C LYS A 23 5.17 5.14 10.77
N LEU A 24 4.25 4.68 11.62
CA LEU A 24 3.13 3.82 11.22
C LEU A 24 1.83 4.59 11.30
N HIS A 25 1.26 4.94 10.16
CA HIS A 25 -0.05 5.57 10.05
C HIS A 25 -1.12 4.49 10.08
N LYS A 26 -2.17 4.69 10.88
CA LYS A 26 -3.26 3.73 10.99
C LYS A 26 -4.57 4.36 10.57
N PHE A 27 -5.29 3.68 9.69
CA PHE A 27 -6.66 4.01 9.35
C PHE A 27 -7.56 2.82 9.64
N SER A 28 -8.84 3.09 9.84
CA SER A 28 -9.83 2.03 9.91
C SER A 28 -11.15 2.45 9.28
N PHE A 29 -11.85 1.47 8.72
CA PHE A 29 -13.18 1.65 8.16
C PHE A 29 -14.01 0.39 8.39
N LYS A 30 -15.32 0.55 8.29
CA LYS A 30 -16.29 -0.54 8.42
C LYS A 30 -16.93 -0.79 7.05
N CYS A 31 -16.89 -2.03 6.58
CA CYS A 31 -17.52 -2.40 5.31
C CYS A 31 -19.05 -2.55 5.48
N ARG A 32 -19.77 -2.70 4.35
CA ARG A 32 -21.23 -2.89 4.32
C ARG A 32 -21.70 -4.12 5.09
N PHE A 33 -20.83 -5.11 5.28
CA PHE A 33 -21.10 -6.33 6.03
C PHE A 33 -20.76 -6.20 7.52
N ASN A 34 -20.64 -4.97 8.04
CA ASN A 34 -20.38 -4.70 9.46
C ASN A 34 -18.99 -5.14 9.97
N HIS A 35 -18.08 -5.58 9.08
CA HIS A 35 -16.72 -5.96 9.44
C HIS A 35 -15.78 -4.76 9.37
N LYS A 36 -14.78 -4.73 10.25
CA LYS A 36 -13.78 -3.65 10.30
C LYS A 36 -12.52 -4.05 9.55
N TYR A 37 -11.99 -3.14 8.74
CA TYR A 37 -10.67 -3.25 8.12
C TYR A 37 -9.71 -2.25 8.77
N ILE A 38 -8.44 -2.65 8.81
CA ILE A 38 -7.33 -1.79 9.23
C ILE A 38 -6.44 -1.57 8.01
N ILE A 39 -6.12 -0.30 7.74
CA ILE A 39 -5.07 0.08 6.80
C ILE A 39 -3.88 0.54 7.63
N ARG A 40 -2.71 0.01 7.31
CA ARG A 40 -1.42 0.42 7.85
C ARG A 40 -0.63 1.06 6.71
N VAL A 41 -0.05 2.23 6.97
CA VAL A 41 0.86 2.88 6.03
C VAL A 41 2.17 3.15 6.75
N GLU A 42 3.23 2.50 6.29
CA GLU A 42 4.59 2.63 6.80
C GLU A 42 5.26 3.80 6.08
N GLU A 43 5.58 4.87 6.80
CA GLU A 43 6.31 6.04 6.31
C GLU A 43 7.80 5.81 6.53
N TYR A 44 8.55 5.72 5.44
CA TYR A 44 10.01 5.66 5.42
C TYR A 44 10.60 7.04 5.13
N GLU A 45 11.93 7.10 5.06
CA GLU A 45 12.65 8.29 4.63
C GLU A 45 12.19 8.76 3.24
N HIS A 46 12.50 10.01 2.92
CA HIS A 46 12.16 10.61 1.61
C HIS A 46 10.67 10.59 1.22
N LYS A 47 9.77 10.52 2.21
CA LYS A 47 8.29 10.56 2.01
C LYS A 47 7.77 9.37 1.23
N VAL A 48 8.30 8.19 1.53
CA VAL A 48 7.89 6.93 0.91
C VAL A 48 6.90 6.22 1.81
N PHE A 49 5.70 5.96 1.30
CA PHE A 49 4.59 5.39 2.06
C PHE A 49 4.19 4.01 1.52
N VAL A 50 4.47 2.95 2.29
CA VAL A 50 4.09 1.58 1.90
C VAL A 50 2.78 1.19 2.56
N ILE A 51 1.76 0.89 1.75
CA ILE A 51 0.41 0.58 2.22
C ILE A 51 0.17 -0.92 2.35
N LYS A 52 -0.49 -1.31 3.45
CA LYS A 52 -0.97 -2.67 3.73
C LYS A 52 -2.36 -2.59 4.35
N PHE A 53 -3.20 -3.60 4.14
CA PHE A 53 -4.50 -3.67 4.82
C PHE A 53 -4.90 -5.10 5.14
N TYR A 54 -5.74 -5.26 6.16
CA TYR A 54 -6.26 -6.56 6.60
C TYR A 54 -7.62 -6.41 7.28
N LEU A 55 -8.37 -7.51 7.31
CA LEU A 55 -9.60 -7.61 8.11
C LEU A 55 -9.22 -7.61 9.59
N LYS A 56 -9.83 -6.76 10.42
CA LYS A 56 -9.50 -6.61 11.85
C LYS A 56 -9.55 -7.95 12.61
N ASN A 57 -10.45 -8.86 12.23
CA ASN A 57 -10.56 -10.19 12.84
C ASN A 57 -9.29 -11.04 12.65
N HIS A 58 -8.47 -10.72 11.65
CA HIS A 58 -7.21 -11.41 11.37
C HIS A 58 -6.01 -10.75 12.05
N GLU A 59 -6.18 -9.73 12.90
CA GLU A 59 -5.06 -8.94 13.43
C GLU A 59 -3.99 -9.78 14.14
N GLN A 60 -4.40 -10.83 14.84
CA GLN A 60 -3.53 -11.74 15.58
C GLN A 60 -2.88 -12.82 14.69
N SER A 61 -3.27 -12.93 13.43
CA SER A 61 -2.65 -13.85 12.48
C SER A 61 -1.36 -13.24 11.92
N GLU A 62 -0.32 -14.05 11.83
CA GLU A 62 0.90 -13.69 11.09
C GLU A 62 0.61 -13.58 9.58
N LYS A 63 -0.29 -14.42 9.07
CA LYS A 63 -0.73 -14.42 7.66
C LYS A 63 -1.83 -13.38 7.35
N LYS A 64 -2.09 -12.38 8.22
CA LYS A 64 -3.24 -11.46 8.10
C LYS A 64 -3.40 -10.75 6.76
N TYR A 65 -2.29 -10.50 6.05
CA TYR A 65 -2.29 -9.86 4.74
C TYR A 65 -2.52 -10.84 3.57
N GLN A 66 -2.33 -12.14 3.80
CA GLN A 66 -2.58 -13.21 2.83
C GLN A 66 -4.02 -13.76 2.94
N LEU A 67 -4.66 -13.59 4.09
CA LEU A 67 -6.01 -14.12 4.34
C LEU A 67 -7.09 -13.37 3.55
N LEU A 68 -7.93 -14.14 2.84
CA LEU A 68 -9.13 -13.62 2.19
C LEU A 68 -10.23 -13.40 3.22
N SER A 69 -11.00 -12.32 3.05
CA SER A 69 -12.14 -12.02 3.94
C SER A 69 -13.38 -12.88 3.68
N GLY A 70 -13.51 -13.46 2.48
CA GLY A 70 -14.72 -14.18 2.06
C GLY A 70 -15.95 -13.29 1.80
N LEU A 71 -15.85 -11.96 1.99
CA LEU A 71 -17.00 -11.03 1.96
C LEU A 71 -17.40 -10.56 0.55
N ASN A 72 -16.71 -11.01 -0.50
CA ASN A 72 -16.90 -10.58 -1.90
C ASN A 72 -17.01 -9.04 -2.06
N ASP A 73 -16.14 -8.30 -1.37
CA ASP A 73 -16.16 -6.84 -1.28
C ASP A 73 -14.82 -6.18 -1.66
N ALA A 74 -13.96 -6.93 -2.35
CA ALA A 74 -12.58 -6.56 -2.59
C ALA A 74 -12.44 -5.19 -3.27
N SER A 75 -13.20 -4.93 -4.33
CA SER A 75 -13.13 -3.67 -5.09
C SER A 75 -13.30 -2.43 -4.22
N ARG A 76 -14.29 -2.44 -3.31
CA ARG A 76 -14.60 -1.31 -2.43
C ARG A 76 -13.60 -1.16 -1.30
N VAL A 77 -13.11 -2.27 -0.76
CA VAL A 77 -12.02 -2.31 0.23
C VAL A 77 -10.75 -1.70 -0.36
N ILE A 78 -10.37 -2.11 -1.58
CA ILE A 78 -9.17 -1.60 -2.25
C ILE A 78 -9.34 -0.12 -2.61
N ALA A 79 -10.47 0.29 -3.17
CA ALA A 79 -10.75 1.69 -3.47
C ALA A 79 -10.69 2.57 -2.20
N THR A 80 -11.13 2.04 -1.05
CA THR A 80 -11.00 2.74 0.24
C THR A 80 -9.55 2.86 0.68
N SER A 81 -8.73 1.83 0.48
CA SER A 81 -7.29 1.88 0.74
C SER A 81 -6.59 2.93 -0.14
N ILE A 82 -6.93 3.00 -1.43
CA ILE A 82 -6.43 4.03 -2.36
C ILE A 82 -6.90 5.43 -1.92
N ALA A 83 -8.15 5.59 -1.48
CA ALA A 83 -8.64 6.86 -0.96
C ALA A 83 -7.86 7.33 0.28
N ALA A 84 -7.39 6.42 1.14
CA ALA A 84 -6.50 6.75 2.24
C ALA A 84 -5.11 7.22 1.75
N MET A 85 -4.58 6.63 0.67
CA MET A 85 -3.34 7.10 0.03
C MET A 85 -3.51 8.52 -0.54
N ILE A 86 -4.61 8.78 -1.25
CA ILE A 86 -4.93 10.11 -1.78
C ILE A 86 -5.08 11.12 -0.65
N TRP A 87 -5.67 10.73 0.48
CA TRP A 87 -5.76 11.59 1.66
C TRP A 87 -4.38 11.95 2.24
N LEU A 88 -3.44 11.00 2.28
CA LEU A 88 -2.05 11.27 2.68
C LEU A 88 -1.36 12.20 1.69
N TYR A 89 -1.50 11.94 0.39
CA TYR A 89 -0.95 12.78 -0.68
C TYR A 89 -1.44 14.23 -0.59
N LYS A 90 -2.71 14.45 -0.26
CA LYS A 90 -3.25 15.81 -0.05
C LYS A 90 -2.64 16.55 1.14
N LYS A 91 -2.02 15.83 2.08
CA LYS A 91 -1.30 16.43 3.22
C LYS A 91 0.18 16.63 2.94
N ASP A 92 0.75 15.82 2.05
CA ASP A 92 2.14 15.88 1.65
C ASP A 92 2.21 15.52 0.15
N ASN A 93 2.21 16.55 -0.68
CA ASN A 93 2.13 16.43 -2.15
C ASN A 93 3.44 15.92 -2.79
N LEU A 94 4.45 15.62 -1.98
CA LEU A 94 5.70 14.99 -2.40
C LEU A 94 5.76 13.49 -2.04
N SER A 95 4.66 12.94 -1.54
CA SER A 95 4.57 11.53 -1.16
C SER A 95 4.73 10.60 -2.36
N SER A 96 5.65 9.63 -2.25
CA SER A 96 5.70 8.43 -3.08
C SER A 96 5.01 7.28 -2.35
N PHE A 97 4.49 6.30 -3.09
CA PHE A 97 3.77 5.17 -2.51
C PHE A 97 4.30 3.83 -3.00
N GLY A 98 4.02 2.77 -2.25
CA GLY A 98 4.27 1.41 -2.70
C GLY A 98 3.39 0.37 -2.03
N PHE A 99 3.34 -0.83 -2.60
CA PHE A 99 2.66 -1.97 -2.00
C PHE A 99 3.28 -3.29 -2.47
N ILE A 100 2.96 -4.36 -1.75
CA ILE A 100 3.17 -5.74 -2.19
C ILE A 100 1.80 -6.41 -2.29
N GLY A 101 1.51 -6.96 -3.46
CA GLY A 101 0.35 -7.81 -3.68
C GLY A 101 0.61 -9.17 -3.06
N ALA A 102 0.33 -9.32 -1.77
CA ALA A 102 0.58 -10.57 -1.04
C ALA A 102 -0.06 -11.78 -1.76
N ASN A 103 0.63 -12.91 -1.77
CA ASN A 103 0.14 -14.15 -2.33
C ASN A 103 -0.95 -14.78 -1.44
N SER A 104 -1.81 -15.57 -2.06
CA SER A 104 -2.68 -16.52 -1.34
C SER A 104 -1.87 -17.76 -0.92
N GLU A 105 -2.40 -18.57 0.01
CA GLU A 105 -1.65 -19.71 0.59
C GLU A 105 -1.10 -20.73 -0.44
N ASN A 106 -1.73 -20.84 -1.61
CA ASN A 106 -1.32 -21.71 -2.71
C ASN A 106 -0.99 -20.93 -4.00
N GLU A 107 -0.50 -19.71 -3.84
CA GLU A 107 -0.11 -18.83 -4.94
C GLU A 107 1.37 -18.47 -4.78
N GLU A 108 2.09 -18.42 -5.89
CA GLU A 108 3.48 -17.97 -5.89
C GLU A 108 3.59 -16.52 -5.44
N ILE A 109 4.75 -16.13 -4.92
CA ILE A 109 5.02 -14.77 -4.46
C ILE A 109 5.06 -13.80 -5.65
N GLY A 110 5.50 -14.29 -6.81
CA GLY A 110 5.54 -13.53 -8.06
C GLY A 110 4.19 -13.42 -8.75
N ASN A 111 3.93 -12.23 -9.29
CA ASN A 111 2.86 -11.91 -10.21
C ASN A 111 1.45 -12.35 -9.74
N THR A 112 1.15 -12.08 -8.47
CA THR A 112 -0.09 -12.52 -7.82
C THR A 112 -1.33 -11.85 -8.42
N LYS A 113 -2.49 -12.47 -8.19
CA LYS A 113 -3.81 -11.90 -8.53
C LYS A 113 -4.03 -10.55 -7.86
N ARG A 114 -3.58 -10.39 -6.62
CA ARG A 114 -3.68 -9.11 -5.88
C ARG A 114 -2.83 -8.05 -6.55
N PHE A 115 -1.58 -8.36 -6.88
CA PHE A 115 -0.69 -7.44 -7.59
C PHE A 115 -1.30 -6.96 -8.90
N LYS A 116 -1.70 -7.89 -9.79
CA LYS A 116 -2.33 -7.56 -11.08
C LYS A 116 -3.56 -6.67 -10.94
N LEU A 117 -4.39 -6.92 -9.93
CA LEU A 117 -5.58 -6.11 -9.67
C LEU A 117 -5.19 -4.71 -9.16
N TYR A 118 -4.24 -4.63 -8.24
CA TYR A 118 -3.86 -3.36 -7.60
C TYR A 118 -3.14 -2.44 -8.59
N VAL A 119 -2.24 -2.97 -9.43
CA VAL A 119 -1.58 -2.22 -10.52
C VAL A 119 -2.62 -1.51 -11.38
N LYS A 120 -3.59 -2.25 -11.93
CA LYS A 120 -4.66 -1.70 -12.77
C LYS A 120 -5.44 -0.60 -12.08
N LEU A 121 -5.65 -0.71 -10.77
CA LEU A 121 -6.34 0.33 -10.01
C LEU A 121 -5.47 1.57 -9.84
N MET A 122 -4.19 1.39 -9.54
CA MET A 122 -3.26 2.48 -9.32
C MET A 122 -3.05 3.32 -10.58
N GLU A 123 -2.96 2.70 -11.75
CA GLU A 123 -2.92 3.38 -13.06
C GLU A 123 -4.18 4.24 -13.32
N ASN A 124 -5.34 3.81 -12.83
CA ASN A 124 -6.59 4.55 -12.98
C ASN A 124 -6.71 5.74 -12.01
N PHE A 125 -6.15 5.62 -10.80
CA PHE A 125 -6.29 6.64 -9.74
C PHE A 125 -5.14 7.65 -9.69
N PHE A 126 -3.96 7.28 -10.18
CA PHE A 126 -2.77 8.14 -10.13
C PHE A 126 -2.28 8.44 -11.54
N SER A 127 -2.13 9.73 -11.85
CA SER A 127 -1.73 10.18 -13.18
C SER A 127 -0.25 9.93 -13.44
N SER A 128 0.05 9.36 -14.61
CA SER A 128 1.43 9.20 -15.11
C SER A 128 2.17 10.52 -15.34
N VAL A 129 1.45 11.65 -15.37
CA VAL A 129 2.04 13.01 -15.42
C VAL A 129 2.69 13.39 -14.09
N LEU A 130 2.10 12.98 -12.97
CA LEU A 130 2.58 13.30 -11.62
C LEU A 130 3.44 12.18 -11.03
N PHE A 131 3.20 10.95 -11.47
CA PHE A 131 3.84 9.77 -10.92
C PHE A 131 4.52 8.93 -11.99
N ASP A 132 5.61 8.27 -11.58
CA ASP A 132 6.24 7.19 -12.34
C ASP A 132 5.86 5.86 -11.70
N HIS A 133 5.32 4.96 -12.51
CA HIS A 133 4.75 3.69 -12.07
C HIS A 133 5.78 2.59 -12.36
N LYS A 134 6.27 1.91 -11.31
CA LYS A 134 7.25 0.82 -11.42
C LYS A 134 6.64 -0.48 -10.90
N GLU A 135 6.76 -1.50 -11.72
CA GLU A 135 6.28 -2.85 -11.44
C GLU A 135 7.45 -3.80 -11.27
N TYR A 136 7.34 -4.68 -10.28
CA TYR A 136 8.31 -5.72 -9.99
C TYR A 136 7.56 -7.04 -9.84
N GLU A 137 7.32 -7.68 -10.98
CA GLU A 137 6.45 -8.86 -11.07
C GLU A 137 6.96 -10.02 -10.22
N GLU A 138 8.28 -10.23 -10.15
CA GLU A 138 8.89 -11.35 -9.43
C GLU A 138 8.54 -11.37 -7.94
N ASN A 139 8.29 -10.20 -7.34
CA ASN A 139 7.94 -10.07 -5.93
C ASN A 139 6.53 -9.52 -5.71
N SER A 140 5.74 -9.36 -6.78
CA SER A 140 4.42 -8.73 -6.70
C SER A 140 4.46 -7.33 -6.09
N ALA A 141 5.55 -6.59 -6.31
CA ALA A 141 5.77 -5.28 -5.71
C ALA A 141 5.54 -4.15 -6.71
N TYR A 142 5.09 -3.02 -6.19
CA TYR A 142 4.76 -1.85 -6.98
C TYR A 142 5.22 -0.58 -6.30
N LEU A 143 5.80 0.33 -7.08
CA LEU A 143 6.16 1.66 -6.63
C LEU A 143 5.49 2.72 -7.49
N LEU A 144 5.01 3.74 -6.82
CA LEU A 144 4.44 4.94 -7.38
C LEU A 144 5.31 6.12 -6.95
N LEU A 145 6.28 6.47 -7.79
CA LEU A 145 7.27 7.50 -7.50
C LEU A 145 6.74 8.87 -7.87
N ASN A 146 6.74 9.79 -6.91
CA ASN A 146 6.35 11.16 -7.19
C ASN A 146 7.45 11.85 -8.02
N ARG A 147 7.09 12.31 -9.23
CA ARG A 147 8.06 12.88 -10.17
C ARG A 147 8.65 14.20 -9.69
N GLU A 148 7.92 14.98 -8.91
CA GLU A 148 8.44 16.21 -8.30
C GLU A 148 9.48 15.86 -7.23
N LYS A 149 9.16 14.92 -6.35
CA LYS A 149 10.09 14.44 -5.32
C LYS A 149 11.34 13.80 -5.91
N SER A 150 11.22 13.06 -7.00
CA SER A 150 12.37 12.46 -7.69
C SER A 150 13.36 13.48 -8.25
N LYS A 151 12.97 14.76 -8.42
CA LYS A 151 13.93 15.80 -8.84
C LYS A 151 14.87 16.23 -7.72
N GLU A 152 14.54 15.94 -6.47
CA GLU A 152 15.38 16.28 -5.32
C GLU A 152 16.47 15.22 -5.05
N TYR A 153 16.34 14.02 -5.64
CA TYR A 153 17.22 12.88 -5.37
C TYR A 153 17.48 12.10 -6.65
N ASP A 154 18.73 12.07 -7.11
CA ASP A 154 19.14 11.32 -8.31
C ASP A 154 18.91 9.80 -8.18
N ASN A 155 18.74 9.29 -6.96
CA ASN A 155 18.67 7.87 -6.65
C ASN A 155 17.43 7.45 -5.83
N LEU A 156 16.34 8.24 -5.84
CA LEU A 156 15.13 7.91 -5.04
C LEU A 156 14.59 6.50 -5.34
N GLU A 157 14.56 6.11 -6.61
CA GLU A 157 14.15 4.76 -7.01
C GLU A 157 15.06 3.69 -6.39
N THR A 158 16.38 3.88 -6.43
CA THR A 158 17.35 2.96 -5.83
C THR A 158 17.17 2.84 -4.33
N VAL A 159 17.01 3.98 -3.63
CA VAL A 159 16.77 3.99 -2.18
C VAL A 159 15.50 3.22 -1.83
N ILE A 160 14.44 3.41 -2.61
CA ILE A 160 13.17 2.70 -2.37
C ILE A 160 13.31 1.21 -2.69
N LYS A 161 14.00 0.84 -3.78
CA LYS A 161 14.31 -0.57 -4.08
C LYS A 161 15.07 -1.22 -2.93
N GLU A 162 16.09 -0.56 -2.40
CA GLU A 162 16.86 -1.04 -1.24
C GLU A 162 16.00 -1.20 0.01
N LEU A 163 15.07 -0.26 0.29
CA LEU A 163 14.10 -0.41 1.38
C LEU A 163 13.25 -1.68 1.20
N PHE A 164 12.79 -1.91 -0.02
CA PHE A 164 11.96 -3.05 -0.37
C PHE A 164 12.73 -4.38 -0.28
N ILE A 165 13.95 -4.46 -0.81
CA ILE A 165 14.84 -5.62 -0.65
C ILE A 165 15.08 -5.89 0.85
N LYS A 166 15.50 -4.86 1.59
CA LYS A 166 15.93 -4.99 3.00
C LYS A 166 14.82 -5.42 3.94
N TYR A 167 13.61 -4.90 3.75
CA TYR A 167 12.53 -5.05 4.75
C TYR A 167 11.41 -5.98 4.32
N TYR A 168 11.41 -6.43 3.07
CA TYR A 168 10.41 -7.33 2.53
C TYR A 168 10.99 -8.62 1.94
N ASP A 169 12.30 -8.84 2.10
CA ASP A 169 13.02 -10.03 1.63
C ASP A 169 12.74 -10.32 0.15
N MET A 170 12.83 -9.26 -0.65
CA MET A 170 12.57 -9.33 -2.09
C MET A 170 13.87 -9.35 -2.86
N SER A 171 14.00 -10.29 -3.81
CA SER A 171 15.00 -10.22 -4.88
C SER A 171 14.43 -9.35 -6.00
N LEU A 172 14.77 -8.05 -5.99
CA LEU A 172 14.38 -7.07 -7.02
C LEU A 172 15.50 -6.84 -8.04
#